data_AF-A0A1I3GMK2-F1
#
_entry.id   AF-A0A1I3GMK2-F1
#
_cell.length_a   1.000
_cell.length_b   1.000
_cell.length_c   1.000
_cell.angle_alpha   90.00
_cell.angle_beta   90.00
_cell.angle_gamma   90.00
#
_symmetry.space_group_name_H-M   'P 1'
#
loop_
_entity.id
_entity.type
_entity.pdbx_description
1 polymer ?
#
loop_
_entity_poly.entity_id
_entity_poly.type
_entity_poly.pdbx_seq_one_letter_code
_entity_poly.pdbx_strand_id
1 'polypeptide(L)'
;MNLAINLDTDTAMPTTFEPASVPLPERVRQAIDLLKAIVSVQPTSLVIAYSGGKDSTAVTSITLAALAELAQEGRLPTDIEHLAVTSNTGIKNPVIERHVGRHLRAMRAFAAEAGIPLKAKWAMPSLAESWQVSVLGGRRQMAWPSEGQSQYCSVDWKIKPIDTLKRQHA
;
A
#
# COMPACT_ATOMS: atom_id res chain seq x y z
N MET A 1 -12.12 2.23 17.95
CA MET A 1 -11.70 3.60 17.63
C MET A 1 -11.78 3.72 16.11
N ASN A 2 -12.81 4.39 15.60
CA ASN A 2 -13.11 4.47 14.17
C ASN A 2 -12.06 5.38 13.50
N LEU A 3 -11.08 4.79 12.81
CA LEU A 3 -10.35 5.47 11.73
C LEU A 3 -11.29 5.56 10.52
N ALA A 4 -12.32 6.41 10.64
CA ALA A 4 -12.95 6.94 9.46
C ALA A 4 -11.91 7.86 8.82
N ILE A 5 -11.44 7.50 7.62
CA ILE A 5 -10.83 8.47 6.73
C ILE A 5 -11.91 9.53 6.56
N ASN A 6 -11.75 10.68 7.21
CA ASN A 6 -12.74 11.73 7.10
C ASN A 6 -12.60 12.35 5.72
N LEU A 7 -13.30 11.75 4.74
CA LEU A 7 -13.55 12.31 3.42
C LEU A 7 -14.68 13.34 3.51
N ASP A 8 -14.70 14.17 4.56
CA ASP A 8 -15.55 15.37 4.58
C ASP A 8 -15.05 16.29 3.45
N THR A 9 -15.64 16.10 2.28
CA THR A 9 -15.39 16.85 1.04
C THR A 9 -15.77 18.33 1.13
N ASP A 10 -16.29 18.77 2.28
CA ASP A 10 -16.80 20.14 2.48
C ASP A 10 -15.75 21.16 2.92
N THR A 11 -14.51 20.75 3.24
CA THR A 11 -13.42 21.68 3.61
C THR A 11 -12.16 21.58 2.75
N ALA A 12 -12.08 20.63 1.82
CA ALA A 12 -10.99 20.55 0.87
C ALA A 12 -11.29 21.45 -0.34
N MET A 13 -10.40 22.40 -0.65
CA MET A 13 -10.46 23.08 -1.95
C MET A 13 -10.47 22.01 -3.05
N PRO A 14 -11.44 22.04 -3.99
CA PRO A 14 -11.55 21.00 -4.99
C PRO A 14 -10.37 21.15 -5.94
N THR A 15 -9.35 20.32 -5.78
CA THR A 15 -8.38 20.10 -6.84
C THR A 15 -9.03 19.06 -7.76
N THR A 16 -9.89 19.55 -8.65
CA THR A 16 -10.68 18.73 -9.56
C THR A 16 -9.74 17.86 -10.40
N PHE A 17 -9.82 16.54 -10.25
CA PHE A 17 -9.16 15.60 -11.14
C PHE A 17 -10.08 15.35 -12.35
N GLU A 18 -9.76 15.92 -13.51
CA GLU A 18 -10.49 15.68 -14.77
C GLU A 18 -9.69 14.75 -15.70
N PRO A 19 -9.84 13.42 -15.59
CA PRO A 19 -8.99 12.47 -16.31
C PRO A 19 -9.34 12.25 -17.78
N ALA A 20 -10.52 12.66 -18.23
CA ALA A 20 -11.09 12.16 -19.49
C ALA A 20 -10.66 12.96 -20.74
N SER A 21 -10.27 14.23 -20.59
CA SER A 21 -9.96 15.14 -21.70
C SER A 21 -8.47 15.49 -21.82
N VAL A 22 -7.64 15.02 -20.90
CA VAL A 22 -6.28 15.53 -20.68
C VAL A 22 -5.20 14.48 -21.03
N PRO A 23 -4.05 14.87 -21.64
CA PRO A 23 -2.94 13.95 -21.92
C PRO A 23 -2.37 13.26 -20.66
N LEU A 24 -1.83 12.05 -20.82
CA LEU A 24 -1.30 11.24 -19.70
C LEU A 24 -0.30 11.99 -18.80
N PRO A 25 0.71 12.72 -19.32
CA PRO A 25 1.68 13.41 -18.46
C PRO A 25 1.03 14.44 -17.54
N GLU A 26 0.01 15.14 -18.03
CA GLU A 26 -0.70 16.17 -17.27
C GLU A 26 -1.63 15.54 -16.23
N ARG A 27 -2.27 14.40 -16.56
CA ARG A 27 -3.02 13.60 -15.56
C ARG A 27 -2.12 13.08 -14.44
N VAL A 28 -0.91 12.63 -14.77
CA VAL A 28 0.08 12.19 -13.76
C VAL A 28 0.48 13.38 -12.90
N ARG A 29 0.74 14.54 -13.50
CA ARG A 29 1.08 15.76 -12.78
C ARG A 29 -0.02 16.17 -11.79
N GLN A 30 -1.27 16.23 -12.26
CA GLN A 30 -2.44 16.50 -11.41
C GLN A 30 -2.54 15.53 -10.23
N ALA A 31 -2.32 14.23 -10.46
CA ALA A 31 -2.36 13.23 -9.39
C ALA A 31 -1.24 13.41 -8.35
N ILE A 32 -0.04 13.78 -8.77
CA ILE A 32 1.07 14.08 -7.85
C ILE A 32 0.73 15.33 -7.03
N ASP A 33 0.25 16.40 -7.65
CA ASP A 33 -0.08 17.66 -6.98
C ASP A 33 -1.21 17.47 -5.95
N LEU A 34 -2.21 16.66 -6.28
CA LEU A 34 -3.26 16.24 -5.36
C LEU A 34 -2.73 15.49 -4.14
N LEU A 35 -1.84 14.52 -4.34
CA LEU A 35 -1.22 13.79 -3.22
C LEU A 35 -0.39 14.72 -2.34
N LYS A 36 0.33 15.68 -2.93
CA LYS A 36 1.08 16.69 -2.18
C LYS A 36 0.15 17.55 -1.32
N ALA A 37 -0.99 17.96 -1.87
CA ALA A 37 -2.00 18.70 -1.13
C ALA A 37 -2.56 17.88 0.05
N ILE A 38 -2.90 16.61 -0.17
CA ILE A 38 -3.39 15.71 0.88
C ILE A 38 -2.38 15.60 2.04
N VAL A 39 -1.11 15.32 1.73
CA VAL A 39 -0.05 15.19 2.75
C VAL A 39 0.19 16.51 3.49
N SER A 40 0.10 17.65 2.79
CA SER A 40 0.31 18.97 3.40
C SER A 40 -0.83 19.40 4.31
N VAL A 41 -2.07 19.08 3.96
CA VAL A 41 -3.27 19.47 4.74
C VAL A 41 -3.47 18.52 5.92
N GLN A 42 -3.19 17.23 5.74
CA GLN A 42 -3.34 16.21 6.77
C GLN A 42 -2.00 15.48 6.95
N PRO A 43 -1.14 15.94 7.88
CA PRO A 43 0.12 15.28 8.17
C PRO A 43 -0.16 13.96 8.90
N THR A 44 -0.52 12.92 8.13
CA THR A 44 -0.80 11.56 8.60
C THR A 44 0.00 10.56 7.78
N SER A 45 0.29 9.40 8.36
CA SER A 45 1.03 8.34 7.66
C SER A 45 0.24 7.83 6.46
N LEU A 46 0.78 8.01 5.25
CA LEU A 46 0.28 7.32 4.06
C LEU A 46 0.56 5.82 4.13
N VAL A 47 -0.47 5.02 3.85
CA VAL A 47 -0.37 3.57 3.70
C VAL A 47 -0.58 3.17 2.24
N ILE A 48 0.49 2.74 1.58
CA ILE A 48 0.50 2.34 0.17
C ILE A 48 0.32 0.82 0.10
N ALA A 49 -0.85 0.37 -0.37
CA ALA A 49 -1.10 -1.06 -0.59
C ALA A 49 -0.55 -1.50 -1.96
N TYR A 50 0.53 -2.28 -1.95
CA TYR A 50 1.21 -2.77 -3.15
C TYR A 50 0.92 -4.25 -3.41
N SER A 51 0.42 -4.59 -4.60
CA SER A 51 0.07 -5.98 -4.95
C SER A 51 1.07 -6.66 -5.88
N GLY A 52 1.97 -5.90 -6.50
CA GLY A 52 2.81 -6.40 -7.60
C GLY A 52 2.18 -6.24 -8.98
N GLY A 53 0.96 -5.70 -9.07
CA GLY A 53 0.27 -5.44 -10.33
C GLY A 53 0.59 -4.06 -10.92
N LYS A 54 0.28 -3.87 -12.20
CA LYS A 54 0.49 -2.61 -12.94
C LYS A 54 -0.16 -1.40 -12.25
N ASP A 55 -1.40 -1.56 -11.78
CA ASP A 55 -2.18 -0.46 -11.21
C ASP A 55 -1.60 -0.03 -9.86
N SER A 56 -1.28 -1.00 -8.99
CA SER A 56 -0.62 -0.72 -7.70
C SER A 56 0.80 -0.16 -7.88
N THR A 57 1.48 -0.54 -8.96
CA THR A 57 2.81 0.00 -9.30
C THR A 57 2.69 1.46 -9.73
N ALA A 58 1.73 1.79 -10.59
CA ALA A 58 1.47 3.17 -11.01
C ALA A 58 1.13 4.05 -9.80
N VAL A 59 0.21 3.62 -8.94
CA VAL A 59 -0.15 4.35 -7.71
C VAL A 59 1.08 4.54 -6.82
N THR A 60 1.86 3.48 -6.57
CA THR A 60 3.05 3.58 -5.72
C THR A 60 4.08 4.56 -6.29
N SER A 61 4.36 4.49 -7.60
CA SER A 61 5.31 5.40 -8.24
C SER A 61 4.86 6.86 -8.16
N ILE A 62 3.58 7.13 -8.39
CA ILE A 62 3.00 8.48 -8.30
C ILE A 62 3.08 9.00 -6.85
N THR A 63 2.77 8.16 -5.86
CA THR A 63 2.88 8.53 -4.44
C THR A 63 4.33 8.79 -4.03
N LEU A 64 5.28 7.95 -4.44
CA LEU A 64 6.69 8.16 -4.14
C LEU A 64 7.25 9.42 -4.80
N ALA A 65 6.81 9.75 -6.02
CA ALA A 65 7.16 11.01 -6.67
C ALA A 65 6.63 12.23 -5.89
N ALA A 66 5.38 12.19 -5.41
CA ALA A 66 4.81 13.25 -4.58
C ALA A 66 5.59 13.47 -3.29
N LEU A 67 5.93 12.37 -2.60
CA LEU A 67 6.71 12.43 -1.36
C LEU A 67 8.14 12.92 -1.61
N ALA A 68 8.78 12.52 -2.71
CA ALA A 68 10.11 12.98 -3.07
C ALA A 68 10.12 14.49 -3.37
N GLU A 69 9.13 15.00 -4.10
CA GLU A 69 9.00 16.44 -4.35
C GLU A 69 8.78 17.23 -3.05
N LEU A 70 7.92 16.73 -2.14
CA LEU A 70 7.76 17.36 -0.83
C LEU A 70 9.03 17.35 0.00
N ALA A 71 9.81 16.27 -0.04
CA ALA A 71 11.10 16.18 0.65
C ALA A 71 12.10 17.21 0.08
N GLN A 72 12.17 17.33 -1.25
CA GLN A 72 13.01 18.32 -1.93
C GLN A 72 12.58 19.76 -1.62
N GLU A 73 11.29 20.01 -1.49
CA GLU A 73 10.72 21.30 -1.08
C GLU A 73 10.90 21.60 0.42
N GLY A 74 11.39 20.65 1.22
CA GLY A 74 11.48 20.79 2.68
C GLY A 74 10.12 20.82 3.38
N ARG A 75 9.07 20.31 2.72
CA ARG A 75 7.67 20.34 3.18
C ARG A 75 7.16 18.97 3.63
N LEU A 76 7.98 17.93 3.50
CA LEU A 76 7.65 16.60 4.00
C LEU A 76 7.96 16.51 5.51
N PRO A 77 6.97 16.22 6.37
CA PRO A 77 7.22 16.01 7.80
C PRO A 77 8.12 14.79 8.02
N THR A 78 9.25 14.99 8.69
CA THR A 78 10.24 13.92 8.94
C THR A 78 9.88 13.03 10.13
N ASP A 79 8.97 13.49 10.98
CA ASP A 79 8.45 12.78 12.16
C ASP A 79 7.34 11.77 11.84
N ILE A 80 6.82 11.80 10.60
CA ILE A 80 5.75 10.90 10.15
C ILE A 80 6.34 9.82 9.26
N GLU A 81 6.31 8.58 9.74
CA GLU A 81 6.74 7.44 8.95
C GLU A 81 5.59 6.92 8.07
N HIS A 82 5.81 6.81 6.77
CA HIS A 82 4.90 6.22 5.80
C HIS A 82 5.10 4.70 5.69
N LEU A 83 4.07 3.98 5.23
CA LEU A 83 4.10 2.52 5.10
C LEU A 83 3.70 2.05 3.71
N ALA A 84 4.63 1.43 2.97
CA ALA A 84 4.30 0.57 1.85
C ALA A 84 4.10 -0.87 2.34
N VAL A 85 2.94 -1.46 2.06
CA VAL A 85 2.57 -2.79 2.55
C VAL A 85 2.15 -3.70 1.41
N THR A 86 2.61 -4.94 1.45
CA THR A 86 2.17 -5.98 0.51
C THR A 86 1.87 -7.28 1.24
N SER A 87 0.84 -8.00 0.82
CA SER A 87 0.48 -9.29 1.42
C SER A 87 1.27 -10.43 0.78
N ASN A 88 1.93 -11.24 1.62
CA ASN A 88 2.49 -12.52 1.23
C ASN A 88 1.70 -13.64 1.92
N THR A 89 1.00 -14.42 1.09
CA THR A 89 0.11 -15.49 1.54
C THR A 89 0.87 -16.79 1.85
N GLY A 90 2.19 -16.83 1.61
CA GLY A 90 3.04 -18.02 1.76
C GLY A 90 2.82 -19.11 0.71
N ILE A 91 1.94 -18.88 -0.26
CA ILE A 91 1.57 -19.83 -1.32
C ILE A 91 1.54 -19.17 -2.71
N LYS A 92 2.16 -18.00 -2.85
CA LYS A 92 2.25 -17.32 -4.16
C LYS A 92 3.28 -18.01 -5.05
N ASN A 93 3.17 -17.77 -6.36
CA ASN A 93 4.19 -18.20 -7.30
C ASN A 93 5.55 -17.58 -6.90
N PRO A 94 6.64 -18.38 -6.75
CA PRO A 94 7.96 -17.89 -6.35
C PRO A 94 8.53 -16.79 -7.26
N VAL A 95 8.17 -16.79 -8.55
CA VAL A 95 8.58 -15.76 -9.51
C VAL A 95 7.93 -14.42 -9.15
N ILE A 96 6.64 -14.44 -8.79
CA ILE A 96 5.90 -13.25 -8.37
C ILE A 96 6.40 -12.75 -7.02
N GLU A 97 6.66 -13.65 -6.08
CA GLU A 97 7.26 -13.29 -4.78
C GLU A 97 8.61 -12.60 -4.95
N ARG A 98 9.48 -13.15 -5.81
CA ARG A 98 10.77 -12.52 -6.14
C ARG A 98 10.58 -11.15 -6.79
N HIS A 99 9.63 -11.00 -7.71
CA HIS A 99 9.32 -9.74 -8.38
C HIS A 99 8.87 -8.66 -7.39
N VAL A 100 7.91 -8.99 -6.51
CA VAL A 100 7.43 -8.06 -5.48
C VAL A 100 8.53 -7.75 -4.47
N GLY A 101 9.33 -8.74 -4.08
CA GLY A 101 10.48 -8.54 -3.20
C GLY A 101 11.54 -7.59 -3.78
N ARG A 102 11.77 -7.61 -5.09
CA ARG A 102 12.63 -6.64 -5.78
C ARG A 102 12.04 -5.23 -5.70
N HIS A 103 10.74 -5.08 -5.92
CA HIS A 103 10.06 -3.79 -5.82
C HIS A 103 10.11 -3.20 -4.41
N LEU A 104 9.87 -3.99 -3.36
CA LEU A 104 10.02 -3.50 -1.99
C LEU A 104 11.44 -3.02 -1.69
N ARG A 105 12.48 -3.71 -2.21
CA ARG A 105 13.87 -3.25 -2.07
C ARG A 105 14.09 -1.94 -2.83
N ALA A 106 13.57 -1.81 -4.04
CA ALA A 106 13.66 -0.59 -4.82
C ALA A 106 12.95 0.59 -4.12
N MET A 107 11.76 0.37 -3.54
CA MET A 107 11.05 1.39 -2.77
C MET A 107 11.86 1.87 -1.57
N ARG A 108 12.50 0.96 -0.83
CA ARG A 108 13.37 1.32 0.30
C ARG A 108 14.60 2.10 -0.15
N ALA A 109 15.25 1.67 -1.23
CA ALA A 109 16.41 2.36 -1.78
C ALA A 109 16.07 3.79 -2.22
N PHE A 110 14.98 3.94 -3.00
CA PHE A 110 14.49 5.23 -3.44
C PHE A 110 14.12 6.14 -2.26
N ALA A 111 13.41 5.60 -1.26
CA ALA A 111 13.04 6.38 -0.09
C ALA A 111 14.26 6.85 0.71
N ALA A 112 15.28 6.00 0.87
CA ALA A 112 16.52 6.38 1.54
C ALA A 112 17.28 7.47 0.77
N GLU A 113 17.37 7.35 -0.55
CA GLU A 113 18.01 8.34 -1.41
C GLU A 113 17.27 9.69 -1.42
N ALA A 114 15.94 9.66 -1.47
CA ALA A 114 15.09 10.85 -1.49
C ALA A 114 14.78 11.44 -0.10
N GLY A 115 15.32 10.86 0.98
CA GLY A 115 15.06 11.32 2.35
C GLY A 115 13.62 11.14 2.83
N ILE A 116 12.88 10.17 2.26
CA ILE A 116 11.49 9.89 2.61
C ILE A 116 11.46 8.90 3.79
N PRO A 117 10.81 9.22 4.93
CA PRO A 117 10.62 8.29 6.04
C PRO A 117 9.58 7.21 5.64
N LEU A 118 10.00 6.20 4.88
CA LEU A 118 9.13 5.11 4.39
C LEU A 118 9.62 3.74 4.84
N LYS A 119 8.74 2.96 5.48
CA LYS A 119 8.93 1.51 5.65
C LYS A 119 8.19 0.76 4.55
N ALA A 120 8.87 -0.19 3.90
CA ALA A 120 8.23 -1.16 3.02
C ALA A 120 8.21 -2.53 3.71
N LYS A 121 7.03 -3.14 3.94
CA LYS A 121 6.87 -4.39 4.72
C LYS A 121 6.03 -5.45 4.01
N TRP A 122 6.35 -6.70 4.28
CA TRP A 122 5.49 -7.85 3.99
C TRP A 122 4.51 -8.07 5.13
N ALA A 123 3.22 -8.18 4.80
CA ALA A 123 2.17 -8.65 5.68
C ALA A 123 2.06 -10.18 5.53
N MET A 124 2.42 -10.90 6.58
CA MET A 124 2.33 -12.37 6.63
C MET A 124 1.19 -12.79 7.53
N PRO A 125 0.42 -13.85 7.17
CA PRO A 125 -0.46 -14.50 8.12
C PRO A 125 0.36 -15.05 9.31
N SER A 126 -0.28 -15.20 10.46
CA SER A 126 0.34 -15.90 11.59
C SER A 126 0.63 -17.34 11.21
N LEU A 127 1.55 -17.99 11.93
CA LEU A 127 1.87 -19.40 11.68
C LEU A 127 0.60 -20.26 11.74
N ALA A 128 -0.27 -20.02 12.73
CA ALA A 128 -1.55 -20.70 12.87
C ALA A 128 -2.50 -20.44 11.68
N GLU A 129 -2.48 -19.25 11.09
CA GLU A 129 -3.35 -18.90 9.96
C GLU A 129 -2.75 -19.23 8.59
N SER A 130 -1.47 -19.59 8.54
CA SER A 130 -0.78 -19.97 7.31
C SER A 130 -1.50 -21.14 6.64
N TRP A 131 -1.50 -21.15 5.31
CA TRP A 131 -2.14 -22.20 4.53
C TRP A 131 -1.58 -23.58 4.90
N GLN A 132 -0.26 -23.69 5.01
CA GLN A 132 0.45 -24.94 5.34
C GLN A 132 -0.04 -25.52 6.66
N VAL A 133 -0.03 -24.74 7.74
CA VAL A 133 -0.38 -25.21 9.08
C VAL A 133 -1.89 -25.41 9.23
N SER A 134 -2.70 -24.54 8.64
CA SER A 134 -4.16 -24.67 8.74
C SER A 134 -4.70 -25.87 7.96
N VAL A 135 -4.14 -26.18 6.78
CA VAL A 135 -4.55 -27.32 5.98
C VAL A 135 -3.96 -28.64 6.49
N LEU A 136 -2.63 -28.72 6.69
CA LEU A 136 -2.00 -29.95 7.17
C LEU A 136 -2.40 -30.30 8.60
N GLY A 137 -2.68 -29.29 9.43
CA GLY A 137 -3.21 -29.48 10.78
C GLY A 137 -4.71 -29.77 10.84
N GLY A 138 -5.40 -29.92 9.71
CA GLY A 138 -6.81 -30.31 9.64
C GLY A 138 -7.81 -29.24 10.12
N ARG A 139 -7.35 -28.02 10.41
CA ARG A 139 -8.25 -26.91 10.84
C ARG A 139 -9.01 -26.28 9.68
N ARG A 140 -8.47 -26.38 8.47
CA ARG A 140 -9.12 -25.93 7.23
C ARG A 140 -9.09 -27.05 6.21
N GLN A 141 -10.20 -27.18 5.48
CA GLN A 141 -10.21 -27.97 4.26
C GLN A 141 -9.33 -27.28 3.23
N MET A 142 -8.69 -28.08 2.38
CA MET A 142 -7.94 -27.54 1.26
C MET A 142 -8.94 -26.79 0.36
N ALA A 143 -8.62 -25.53 0.05
CA ALA A 143 -9.52 -24.63 -0.64
C ALA A 143 -9.20 -24.62 -2.14
N TRP A 144 -10.10 -25.17 -2.96
CA TRP A 144 -10.03 -24.96 -4.41
C TRP A 144 -10.76 -23.66 -4.78
N PRO A 145 -10.28 -22.90 -5.78
CA PRO A 145 -10.82 -21.58 -6.11
C PRO A 145 -12.32 -21.55 -6.48
N SER A 146 -12.93 -22.69 -6.78
CA SER A 146 -14.30 -22.81 -7.30
C SER A 146 -15.39 -22.83 -6.22
N GLU A 147 -15.08 -23.11 -4.95
CA GLU A 147 -16.12 -23.36 -3.93
C GLU A 147 -16.05 -22.38 -2.76
N GLY A 148 -16.47 -21.11 -2.94
CA GLY A 148 -16.77 -20.17 -1.84
C GLY A 148 -15.63 -19.79 -0.87
N GLN A 149 -14.48 -20.45 -0.94
CA GLN A 149 -13.35 -20.35 0.00
C GLN A 149 -12.31 -19.31 -0.42
N SER A 150 -12.63 -18.48 -1.42
CA SER A 150 -11.90 -17.23 -1.72
C SER A 150 -11.87 -16.27 -0.52
N GLN A 151 -12.74 -16.49 0.48
CA GLN A 151 -12.80 -15.74 1.73
C GLN A 151 -11.56 -15.94 2.61
N TYR A 152 -11.01 -17.15 2.75
CA TYR A 152 -9.81 -17.36 3.60
C TYR A 152 -8.58 -16.65 3.01
N CYS A 153 -8.38 -16.79 1.70
CA CYS A 153 -7.27 -16.12 1.01
C CYS A 153 -7.41 -14.58 1.07
N SER A 154 -8.63 -14.07 0.96
CA SER A 154 -8.87 -12.62 0.98
C SER A 154 -8.80 -12.04 2.39
N VAL A 155 -9.46 -12.68 3.36
CA VAL A 155 -9.57 -12.16 4.73
C VAL A 155 -8.34 -12.53 5.54
N ASP A 156 -8.04 -13.82 5.68
CA ASP A 156 -7.04 -14.29 6.65
C ASP A 156 -5.60 -14.08 6.17
N TRP A 157 -5.36 -14.12 4.86
CA TRP A 157 -4.00 -14.01 4.31
C TRP A 157 -3.69 -12.66 3.67
N LYS A 158 -4.68 -11.81 3.41
CA LYS A 158 -4.45 -10.46 2.85
C LYS A 158 -4.93 -9.35 3.79
N ILE A 159 -6.21 -9.32 4.16
CA ILE A 159 -6.79 -8.21 4.94
C ILE A 159 -6.25 -8.21 6.38
N LYS A 160 -6.45 -9.29 7.15
CA LYS A 160 -6.04 -9.37 8.57
C LYS A 160 -4.54 -9.11 8.80
N PRO A 161 -3.62 -9.64 7.98
CA PRO A 161 -2.20 -9.34 8.12
C PRO A 161 -1.87 -7.87 7.87
N ILE A 162 -2.48 -7.27 6.84
CA ILE A 162 -2.28 -5.85 6.52
C ILE A 162 -2.81 -4.97 7.66
N ASP A 163 -4.01 -5.27 8.17
CA ASP A 163 -4.60 -4.48 9.26
C ASP A 163 -3.81 -4.61 10.56
N THR A 164 -3.19 -5.77 10.80
CA THR A 164 -2.27 -5.96 11.93
C THR A 164 -1.03 -5.07 11.78
N LEU A 165 -0.44 -5.01 10.58
CA LEU A 165 0.68 -4.09 10.33
C LEU A 165 0.27 -2.63 10.45
N LYS A 166 -0.91 -2.24 9.96
CA LYS A 166 -1.42 -0.86 10.13
C LYS A 166 -1.52 -0.49 11.61
N ARG A 167 -2.07 -1.37 12.45
CA ARG A 167 -2.18 -1.15 13.91
C ARG A 167 -0.85 -1.10 14.64
N GLN A 168 0.18 -1.78 14.12
CA GLN A 168 1.54 -1.73 14.68
C GLN A 168 2.33 -0.50 14.21
N HIS A 169 1.80 0.21 13.21
CA HIS A 169 2.42 1.37 12.57
C HIS A 169 1.76 2.68 12.98
N ALA A 170 0.47 2.64 13.34
CA ALA A 170 -0.27 3.73 13.98
C ALA A 170 0.16 3.90 15.44
#